data_AF-A0AAJ1BCL9-F1
#
_entry.id   AF-A0AAJ1BCL9-F1
#
_cell.length_a   1.000
_cell.length_b   1.000
_cell.length_c   1.000
_cell.angle_alpha   90.00
_cell.angle_beta   90.00
_cell.angle_gamma   90.00
#
_symmetry.space_group_name_H-M   'P 1'
#
loop_
_entity.id
_entity.type
_entity.pdbx_description
1 polymer ?
#
loop_
_entity_poly.entity_id
_entity_poly.type
_entity_poly.pdbx_seq_one_letter_code
_entity_poly.pdbx_strand_id
1 'polypeptide(L)'
;MKLTLTNLSILFPQELISLSDFWGTYSFRVMTAGAILVGFFAGTLGSLLYVRKQSLVSDVIGHSSIAGIVGAFVIASLMGADGQSILVLTIGATISGLLAVATTNLIAEKSKVGVEAAMAISLAIYYGGGMVALRLLSFSHFSGRSGIAQYLFGNAATMRQIDVLIVAILGFTALLIVVIFWKEIALFAFDPVGAQAAGFSGNLLIAIVTLCTTVGIVIGVKSVGVVLMVAFAIIPAAAARQWTDHLPMLFLLAGAIGALSGGFGSYLAVSIGKVPTGPVIVVILSLVLAISLVFSPHRSLLAYRYRRRRHIQNLKHEQEDNASLAQGNSWKEQSTNPAAIANHLCFSPTKVEEGGTPYAVVQSAGTLSHKSQLDPEVNLK
;
A
#
# COMPACT_ATOMS: atom_id res chain seq x y z
N MET A 1 -19.39 30.23 -21.05
CA MET A 1 -18.09 29.68 -21.50
C MET A 1 -17.13 30.83 -21.82
N LYS A 2 -16.48 31.37 -20.78
CA LYS A 2 -15.30 32.27 -20.80
C LYS A 2 -14.83 32.37 -19.35
N LEU A 3 -14.30 31.25 -18.83
CA LEU A 3 -13.53 31.25 -17.58
C LEU A 3 -12.17 31.87 -17.94
N THR A 4 -12.10 33.19 -17.80
CA THR A 4 -10.91 33.99 -18.07
C THR A 4 -9.80 33.65 -17.06
N LEU A 5 -8.57 33.59 -17.57
CA LEU A 5 -7.31 33.30 -16.88
C LEU A 5 -7.04 34.17 -15.62
N THR A 6 -7.86 35.20 -15.37
CA THR A 6 -7.83 36.09 -14.20
C THR A 6 -8.19 35.43 -12.87
N ASN A 7 -8.94 34.32 -12.86
CA ASN A 7 -9.19 33.58 -11.61
C ASN A 7 -8.02 32.69 -11.18
N LEU A 8 -7.05 32.44 -12.08
CA LEU A 8 -5.89 31.60 -11.77
C LEU A 8 -4.81 32.37 -10.98
N SER A 9 -4.73 33.70 -11.15
CA SER A 9 -3.83 34.57 -10.37
C SER A 9 -4.29 34.78 -8.92
N ILE A 10 -5.51 34.36 -8.56
CA ILE A 10 -6.03 34.38 -7.18
C ILE A 10 -5.56 33.13 -6.41
N LEU A 11 -5.21 32.04 -7.12
CA LEU A 11 -4.75 30.78 -6.53
C LEU A 11 -3.26 30.79 -6.15
N PHE A 12 -2.48 31.72 -6.68
CA PHE A 12 -1.05 31.85 -6.38
C PHE A 12 -0.79 33.27 -5.83
N PRO A 13 -0.53 33.43 -4.52
CA PRO A 13 -0.05 34.71 -3.99
C PRO A 13 1.19 35.13 -4.78
N GLN A 14 1.18 36.35 -5.29
CA GLN A 14 2.23 36.90 -6.18
C GLN A 14 3.57 37.17 -5.47
N GLU A 15 3.66 36.91 -4.17
CA GLU A 15 4.88 37.02 -3.38
C GLU A 15 5.06 35.68 -2.65
N LEU A 16 5.83 34.75 -3.23
CA LEU A 16 6.33 33.60 -2.46
C LEU A 16 7.14 34.17 -1.30
N ILE A 17 6.82 33.73 -0.08
CA ILE A 17 7.57 34.16 1.11
C ILE A 17 9.05 33.84 0.87
N SER A 18 9.90 34.85 1.02
CA SER A 18 11.36 34.68 0.91
C SER A 18 11.81 33.58 1.85
N LEU A 19 12.76 32.75 1.40
CA LEU A 19 13.33 31.68 2.23
C LEU A 19 13.87 32.25 3.56
N SER A 20 14.43 33.47 3.56
CA SER A 20 14.89 34.14 4.79
C SER A 20 13.78 34.31 5.82
N ASP A 21 12.60 34.70 5.37
CA ASP A 21 11.47 35.08 6.25
C ASP A 21 10.74 33.82 6.75
N PHE A 22 10.71 32.81 5.89
CA PHE A 22 10.23 31.48 6.25
C PHE A 22 11.07 30.86 7.37
N TRP A 23 12.40 30.86 7.22
CA TRP A 23 13.32 30.35 8.24
C TRP A 23 13.45 31.30 9.45
N GLY A 24 13.09 32.58 9.32
CA GLY A 24 13.04 33.52 10.44
C GLY A 24 11.91 33.23 11.44
N THR A 25 10.83 32.61 10.99
CA THR A 25 9.63 32.38 11.82
C THR A 25 9.71 31.06 12.59
N TYR A 26 9.62 31.13 13.92
CA TYR A 26 9.70 29.96 14.81
C TYR A 26 8.67 28.87 14.45
N SER A 27 7.40 29.24 14.29
CA SER A 27 6.33 28.27 14.03
C SER A 27 6.52 27.51 12.71
N PHE A 28 7.01 28.18 11.67
CA PHE A 28 7.28 27.54 10.38
C PHE A 28 8.45 26.56 10.45
N ARG A 29 9.51 26.91 11.18
CA ARG A 29 10.64 26.00 11.43
C ARG A 29 10.23 24.75 12.17
N VAL A 30 9.47 24.90 13.25
CA VAL A 30 9.04 23.77 14.09
C VAL A 30 8.09 22.86 13.31
N MET A 31 7.11 23.44 12.60
CA MET A 31 6.18 22.69 11.76
C MET A 31 6.90 21.92 10.64
N THR A 32 7.84 22.56 9.94
CA THR A 32 8.58 21.94 8.83
C THR A 32 9.47 20.81 9.34
N ALA A 33 10.20 21.03 10.45
CA ALA A 33 11.01 19.99 11.08
C ALA A 33 10.14 18.80 11.54
N GLY A 34 8.98 19.07 12.14
CA GLY A 34 8.02 18.04 12.52
C GLY A 34 7.50 17.25 11.32
N ALA A 35 7.09 17.92 10.25
CA ALA A 35 6.60 17.28 9.02
C ALA A 35 7.68 16.41 8.35
N ILE A 36 8.93 16.88 8.33
CA ILE A 36 10.07 16.11 7.80
C ILE A 36 10.31 14.85 8.64
N LEU A 37 10.38 14.98 9.97
CA LEU A 37 10.63 13.85 10.86
C LEU A 37 9.49 12.84 10.84
N VAL A 38 8.24 13.29 10.96
CA VAL A 38 7.08 12.40 10.88
C VAL A 38 7.05 11.72 9.51
N GLY A 39 7.25 12.45 8.42
CA GLY A 39 7.29 11.88 7.07
C GLY A 39 8.39 10.82 6.90
N PHE A 40 9.57 11.05 7.48
CA PHE A 40 10.66 10.08 7.49
C PHE A 40 10.32 8.79 8.25
N PHE A 41 9.88 8.91 9.52
CA PHE A 41 9.54 7.75 10.35
C PHE A 41 8.31 7.00 9.84
N ALA A 42 7.28 7.73 9.42
CA ALA A 42 6.09 7.16 8.83
C ALA A 42 6.38 6.44 7.51
N GLY A 43 7.18 7.03 6.61
CA GLY A 43 7.55 6.39 5.35
C GLY A 43 8.40 5.14 5.55
N THR A 44 9.38 5.20 6.46
CA THR A 44 10.23 4.04 6.81
C THR A 44 9.43 2.93 7.49
N LEU A 45 8.74 3.21 8.59
CA LEU A 45 7.95 2.22 9.33
C LEU A 45 6.75 1.72 8.51
N GLY A 46 6.10 2.60 7.75
CA GLY A 46 5.01 2.25 6.85
C GLY A 46 5.42 1.31 5.72
N SER A 47 6.70 1.34 5.31
CA SER A 47 7.23 0.39 4.32
C SER A 47 7.21 -1.07 4.82
N LEU A 48 7.31 -1.31 6.13
CA LEU A 48 7.11 -2.65 6.72
C LEU A 48 5.68 -3.15 6.50
N LEU A 49 4.69 -2.30 6.78
CA LEU A 49 3.28 -2.61 6.57
C LEU A 49 2.99 -2.85 5.09
N TYR A 50 3.61 -2.06 4.22
CA TYR A 50 3.47 -2.22 2.77
C TYR A 50 4.01 -3.57 2.28
N VAL A 51 5.24 -3.95 2.66
CA VAL A 51 5.86 -5.22 2.24
C VAL A 51 5.03 -6.42 2.71
N ARG A 52 4.43 -6.33 3.89
CA ARG A 52 3.56 -7.37 4.45
C ARG A 52 2.12 -7.35 3.94
N LYS A 53 1.80 -6.49 2.96
CA LYS A 53 0.43 -6.29 2.43
C LYS A 53 -0.59 -5.90 3.50
N GLN A 54 -0.14 -5.24 4.55
CA GLN A 54 -0.94 -4.80 5.71
C GLN A 54 -1.03 -3.27 5.76
N SER A 55 -1.03 -2.61 4.60
CA SER A 55 -1.02 -1.14 4.51
C SER A 55 -2.21 -0.48 5.23
N LEU A 56 -3.39 -1.12 5.21
CA LEU A 56 -4.61 -0.65 5.87
C LEU A 56 -4.54 -0.74 7.41
N VAL A 57 -3.56 -1.45 7.97
CA VAL A 57 -3.39 -1.53 9.43
C VAL A 57 -3.04 -0.16 10.00
N SER A 58 -2.35 0.67 9.21
CA SER A 58 -2.05 2.05 9.58
C SER A 58 -3.31 2.89 9.79
N ASP A 59 -4.34 2.67 8.98
CA ASP A 59 -5.63 3.36 9.07
C ASP A 59 -6.42 2.93 10.31
N VAL A 60 -6.44 1.61 10.58
CA VAL A 60 -7.06 1.04 11.79
C VAL A 60 -6.41 1.60 13.05
N ILE A 61 -5.07 1.65 13.11
CA ILE A 61 -4.33 2.21 14.24
C ILE A 61 -4.65 3.70 14.41
N GLY A 62 -4.64 4.45 13.31
CA GLY A 62 -4.87 5.89 13.33
C GLY A 62 -6.23 6.27 13.91
N HIS A 63 -7.29 5.60 13.48
CA HIS A 63 -8.65 5.90 13.95
C HIS A 63 -9.00 5.25 15.29
N SER A 64 -8.43 4.10 15.62
CA SER A 64 -8.61 3.49 16.95
C SER A 64 -7.89 4.27 18.06
N SER A 65 -6.90 5.10 17.71
CA SER A 65 -6.22 5.99 18.66
C SER A 65 -7.20 6.92 19.39
N ILE A 66 -8.31 7.31 18.76
CA ILE A 66 -9.32 8.22 19.34
C ILE A 66 -9.92 7.63 20.62
N ALA A 67 -10.35 6.35 20.58
CA ALA A 67 -10.88 5.67 21.76
C ALA A 67 -9.84 5.61 22.88
N GLY A 68 -8.57 5.38 22.55
CA GLY A 68 -7.47 5.32 23.50
C GLY A 68 -7.16 6.66 24.17
N ILE A 69 -7.14 7.75 23.39
CA ILE A 69 -6.89 9.11 23.89
C ILE A 69 -8.00 9.54 24.83
N VAL A 70 -9.25 9.30 24.43
CA VAL A 70 -10.44 9.59 25.26
C VAL A 70 -10.43 8.76 26.54
N GLY A 71 -10.17 7.45 26.44
CA GLY A 71 -10.09 6.55 27.59
C GLY A 71 -8.98 6.96 28.57
N ALA A 72 -7.78 7.24 28.05
CA ALA A 72 -6.66 7.65 28.89
C ALA A 72 -6.89 9.02 29.55
N PHE A 73 -7.51 9.98 28.85
CA PHE A 73 -7.90 11.25 29.45
C PHE A 73 -8.85 11.05 30.63
N VAL A 74 -9.88 10.22 30.47
CA VAL A 74 -10.86 9.93 31.54
C VAL A 74 -10.20 9.24 32.72
N ILE A 75 -9.42 8.18 32.48
CA ILE A 75 -8.73 7.43 33.54
C ILE A 75 -7.78 8.34 34.31
N ALA A 76 -6.96 9.12 33.62
CA ALA A 76 -6.03 10.05 34.25
C ALA A 76 -6.75 11.15 35.07
N SER A 77 -7.87 11.67 34.54
CA SER A 77 -8.69 12.66 35.24
C SER A 77 -9.33 12.08 36.51
N LEU A 78 -9.76 10.81 36.48
CA LEU A 78 -10.29 10.11 37.66
C LEU A 78 -9.22 9.83 38.71
N MET A 79 -7.97 9.59 38.29
CA MET A 79 -6.83 9.39 39.18
C MET A 79 -6.25 10.69 39.75
N GLY A 80 -6.81 11.85 39.40
CA GLY A 80 -6.31 13.16 39.83
C GLY A 80 -4.97 13.57 39.19
N ALA A 81 -4.56 12.89 38.12
CA ALA A 81 -3.37 13.22 37.35
C ALA A 81 -3.70 14.21 36.22
N ASP A 82 -2.68 14.86 35.65
CA ASP A 82 -2.83 15.71 34.47
C ASP A 82 -3.23 14.88 33.24
N GLY A 83 -4.54 14.78 33.00
CA GLY A 83 -5.10 14.03 31.86
C GLY A 83 -4.68 14.56 30.48
N GLN A 84 -4.09 15.76 30.42
CA GLN A 84 -3.55 16.34 29.19
C GLN A 84 -2.08 16.02 28.93
N SER A 85 -1.43 15.22 29.79
CA SER A 85 -0.05 14.82 29.57
C SER A 85 0.09 14.07 28.24
N ILE A 86 0.98 14.57 27.38
CA ILE A 86 1.23 14.00 26.06
C ILE A 86 1.61 12.52 26.13
N LEU A 87 2.37 12.12 27.15
CA LEU A 87 2.80 10.74 27.34
C LEU A 87 1.60 9.85 27.69
N VAL A 88 0.73 10.30 28.59
CA VAL A 88 -0.46 9.56 29.00
C VAL A 88 -1.39 9.33 27.81
N LEU A 89 -1.66 10.38 27.03
CA LEU A 89 -2.51 10.28 25.84
C LEU A 89 -1.89 9.40 24.76
N THR A 90 -0.57 9.47 24.56
CA THR A 90 0.16 8.63 23.59
C THR A 90 0.15 7.16 24.01
N ILE A 91 0.31 6.87 25.30
CA ILE A 91 0.21 5.50 25.83
C ILE A 91 -1.20 4.96 25.64
N GLY A 92 -2.23 5.75 25.98
CA GLY A 92 -3.64 5.38 25.74
C GLY A 92 -3.95 5.08 24.28
N ALA A 93 -3.52 5.98 23.40
CA ALA A 93 -3.63 5.81 21.95
C ALA A 93 -2.95 4.52 21.46
N THR A 94 -1.73 4.25 21.94
CA THR A 94 -0.95 3.07 21.58
C THR A 94 -1.63 1.79 22.05
N ILE A 95 -2.11 1.76 23.31
CA ILE A 95 -2.85 0.61 23.86
C ILE A 95 -4.10 0.33 23.02
N SER A 96 -4.88 1.36 22.70
CA SER A 96 -6.08 1.20 21.86
C SER A 96 -5.73 0.72 20.45
N GLY A 97 -4.68 1.25 19.84
CA GLY A 97 -4.19 0.80 18.54
C GLY A 97 -3.75 -0.66 18.53
N LEU A 98 -3.00 -1.10 19.56
CA LEU A 98 -2.61 -2.49 19.72
C LEU A 98 -3.82 -3.41 19.94
N LEU A 99 -4.78 -2.98 20.75
CA LEU A 99 -6.03 -3.72 20.96
C LEU A 99 -6.85 -3.80 19.66
N ALA A 100 -6.88 -2.75 18.84
CA ALA A 100 -7.55 -2.76 17.54
C ALA A 100 -6.91 -3.73 16.54
N VAL A 101 -5.57 -3.82 16.52
CA VAL A 101 -4.86 -4.81 15.70
C VAL A 101 -5.06 -6.22 16.27
N ALA A 102 -5.03 -6.39 17.58
CA ALA A 102 -5.27 -7.69 18.23
C ALA A 102 -6.69 -8.20 17.94
N THR A 103 -7.70 -7.35 18.09
CA THR A 103 -9.10 -7.68 17.75
C THR A 103 -9.27 -7.99 16.28
N THR A 104 -8.61 -7.24 15.39
CA THR A 104 -8.58 -7.55 13.95
C THR A 104 -8.06 -8.97 13.70
N ASN A 105 -6.91 -9.33 14.29
CA ASN A 105 -6.32 -10.65 14.12
C ASN A 105 -7.22 -11.75 14.71
N LEU A 106 -7.81 -11.52 15.88
CA LEU A 106 -8.73 -12.46 16.52
C LEU A 106 -10.00 -12.69 15.70
N ILE A 107 -10.56 -11.65 15.11
CA ILE A 107 -11.74 -11.76 14.24
C ILE A 107 -11.38 -12.52 12.97
N ALA A 108 -10.25 -12.19 12.35
CA ALA A 108 -9.78 -12.85 11.13
C ALA A 108 -9.43 -14.33 11.35
N GLU A 109 -8.92 -14.70 12.53
CA GLU A 109 -8.59 -16.09 12.87
C GLU A 109 -9.84 -16.92 13.22
N LYS A 110 -10.77 -16.35 14.00
CA LYS A 110 -11.93 -17.09 14.52
C LYS A 110 -13.15 -17.07 13.60
N SER A 111 -13.16 -16.24 12.57
CA SER A 111 -14.30 -16.06 11.67
C SER A 111 -13.92 -16.33 10.22
N LYS A 112 -14.91 -16.64 9.38
CA LYS A 112 -14.71 -16.83 7.92
C LYS A 112 -14.54 -15.53 7.13
N VAL A 113 -14.31 -14.41 7.81
CA VAL A 113 -14.21 -13.09 7.18
C VAL A 113 -12.77 -12.82 6.80
N GLY A 114 -12.56 -12.15 5.66
CA GLY A 114 -11.22 -11.73 5.25
C GLY A 114 -10.60 -10.72 6.22
N VAL A 115 -9.26 -10.65 6.27
CA VAL A 115 -8.50 -9.72 7.14
C VAL A 115 -8.97 -8.27 6.94
N GLU A 116 -9.22 -7.86 5.69
CA GLU A 116 -9.72 -6.51 5.37
C GLU A 116 -11.11 -6.22 5.97
N ALA A 117 -11.99 -7.21 5.99
CA ALA A 117 -13.30 -7.08 6.62
C ALA A 117 -13.17 -7.04 8.16
N ALA A 118 -12.28 -7.85 8.74
CA ALA A 118 -11.97 -7.80 10.16
C ALA A 118 -11.41 -6.43 10.59
N MET A 119 -10.56 -5.83 9.75
CA MET A 119 -10.02 -4.49 9.94
C MET A 119 -11.12 -3.42 9.93
N ALA A 120 -12.05 -3.49 8.98
CA ALA A 120 -13.19 -2.58 8.92
C ALA A 120 -14.12 -2.72 10.14
N ILE A 121 -14.37 -3.94 10.61
CA ILE A 121 -15.17 -4.20 11.83
C ILE A 121 -14.48 -3.61 13.05
N SER A 122 -13.17 -3.88 13.23
CA SER A 122 -12.39 -3.31 14.33
C SER A 122 -12.41 -1.78 14.29
N LEU A 123 -12.11 -1.21 13.12
CA LEU A 123 -12.17 0.23 12.87
C LEU A 123 -13.52 0.83 13.31
N ALA A 124 -14.64 0.23 12.92
CA ALA A 124 -15.98 0.71 13.29
C ALA A 124 -16.22 0.69 14.81
N ILE A 125 -15.77 -0.36 15.51
CA ILE A 125 -15.92 -0.48 16.97
C ILE A 125 -15.13 0.60 17.69
N TYR A 126 -13.83 0.72 17.40
CA TYR A 126 -12.96 1.66 18.11
C TYR A 126 -13.20 3.10 17.71
N TYR A 127 -13.36 3.40 16.41
CA TYR A 127 -13.61 4.76 15.95
C TYR A 127 -15.01 5.23 16.38
N GLY A 128 -16.04 4.42 16.14
CA GLY A 128 -17.42 4.74 16.52
C GLY A 128 -17.57 4.89 18.03
N GLY A 129 -17.05 3.91 18.80
CA GLY A 129 -17.03 3.97 20.26
C GLY A 129 -16.25 5.17 20.80
N GLY A 130 -15.07 5.46 20.22
CA GLY A 130 -14.25 6.61 20.57
C GLY A 130 -14.94 7.94 20.30
N MET A 131 -15.63 8.08 19.17
CA MET A 131 -16.40 9.29 18.83
C MET A 131 -17.60 9.49 19.74
N VAL A 132 -18.31 8.43 20.10
CA VAL A 132 -19.39 8.50 21.11
C VAL A 132 -18.82 8.92 22.46
N ALA A 133 -17.73 8.31 22.92
CA ALA A 133 -17.09 8.66 24.18
C ALA A 133 -16.58 10.11 24.18
N LEU A 134 -16.00 10.59 23.08
CA LEU A 134 -15.60 11.99 22.92
C LEU A 134 -16.80 12.94 23.02
N ARG A 135 -17.93 12.56 22.41
CA ARG A 135 -19.15 13.36 22.47
C ARG A 135 -19.71 13.43 23.89
N LEU A 136 -19.70 12.31 24.62
CA LEU A 136 -20.10 12.28 26.03
C LEU A 136 -19.18 13.15 26.90
N LEU A 137 -17.87 13.10 26.68
CA LEU A 137 -16.91 13.98 27.36
C LEU A 137 -17.19 15.46 27.11
N SER A 138 -17.65 15.83 25.92
CA SER A 138 -17.97 17.21 25.57
C SER A 138 -19.10 17.79 26.44
N PHE A 139 -20.01 16.94 26.95
CA PHE A 139 -21.09 17.34 27.85
C PHE A 139 -20.74 17.24 29.34
N SER A 140 -19.68 16.50 29.68
CA SER A 140 -19.24 16.30 31.06
C SER A 140 -18.52 17.52 31.65
N HIS A 141 -18.44 17.59 32.99
CA HIS A 141 -17.80 18.67 33.76
C HIS A 141 -16.29 18.49 33.99
N PHE A 142 -15.61 17.60 33.25
CA PHE A 142 -14.15 17.42 33.40
C PHE A 142 -13.39 18.70 33.02
N SER A 143 -12.45 19.09 33.90
CA SER A 143 -11.48 20.16 33.63
C SER A 143 -10.56 19.75 32.47
N GLY A 144 -10.23 20.68 31.57
CA GLY A 144 -9.31 20.41 30.46
C GLY A 144 -9.90 19.80 29.17
N ARG A 145 -11.23 19.75 29.01
CA ARG A 145 -11.90 19.19 27.82
C ARG A 145 -11.68 19.94 26.50
N SER A 146 -11.38 21.25 26.54
CA SER A 146 -11.35 22.13 25.35
C SER A 146 -10.23 21.84 24.35
N GLY A 147 -9.19 21.10 24.74
CA GLY A 147 -8.02 20.81 23.89
C GLY A 147 -8.01 19.43 23.24
N ILE A 148 -8.88 18.52 23.66
CA ILE A 148 -8.82 17.11 23.25
C ILE A 148 -9.13 16.97 21.75
N ALA A 149 -10.13 17.70 21.24
CA ALA A 149 -10.47 17.66 19.83
C ALA A 149 -9.28 18.10 18.93
N GLN A 150 -8.58 19.17 19.29
CA GLN A 150 -7.40 19.63 18.54
C GLN A 150 -6.25 18.61 18.61
N TYR A 151 -6.11 17.91 19.73
CA TYR A 151 -5.14 16.82 19.87
C TYR A 151 -5.46 15.62 18.97
N LEU A 152 -6.75 15.26 18.86
CA LEU A 152 -7.22 14.10 18.09
C LEU A 152 -7.11 14.29 16.58
N PHE A 153 -7.46 15.48 16.08
CA PHE A 153 -7.44 15.76 14.64
C PHE A 153 -6.07 16.21 14.15
N GLY A 154 -5.15 16.52 15.08
CA GLY A 154 -3.81 17.01 14.79
C GLY A 154 -3.83 18.44 14.26
N ASN A 155 -2.79 19.20 14.57
CA ASN A 155 -2.60 20.52 14.00
C ASN A 155 -1.12 20.86 13.91
N ALA A 156 -0.56 20.70 12.71
CA ALA A 156 0.84 20.96 12.43
C ALA A 156 1.23 22.43 12.69
N ALA A 157 0.30 23.37 12.58
CA ALA A 157 0.56 24.80 12.80
C ALA A 157 0.73 25.16 14.29
N THR A 158 0.18 24.34 15.19
CA THR A 158 0.30 24.53 16.66
C THR A 158 1.38 23.65 17.29
N MET A 159 2.15 22.95 16.47
CA MET A 159 3.20 22.04 16.92
C MET A 159 4.30 22.82 17.65
N ARG A 160 4.69 22.34 18.84
CA ARG A 160 5.77 22.94 19.65
C ARG A 160 7.06 22.16 19.48
N GLN A 161 8.19 22.79 19.83
CA GLN A 161 9.51 22.15 19.77
C GLN A 161 9.59 20.88 20.65
N ILE A 162 8.86 20.85 21.77
CA ILE A 162 8.76 19.65 22.61
C ILE A 162 8.06 18.49 21.87
N ASP A 163 7.04 18.77 21.05
CA ASP A 163 6.35 17.74 20.26
C ASP A 163 7.31 17.17 19.20
N VAL A 164 8.12 18.02 18.55
CA VAL A 164 9.15 17.59 17.60
C VAL A 164 10.21 16.71 18.27
N LEU A 165 10.64 17.08 19.48
CA LEU A 165 11.61 16.28 20.24
C LEU A 165 11.04 14.91 20.61
N ILE A 166 9.78 14.84 21.01
CA ILE A 166 9.11 13.57 21.35
C ILE A 166 8.97 12.68 20.11
N VAL A 167 8.60 13.26 18.96
CA VAL A 167 8.59 12.57 17.65
C VAL A 167 9.98 12.02 17.34
N ALA A 168 11.03 12.83 17.52
CA ALA A 168 12.39 12.40 17.26
C ALA A 168 12.81 11.24 18.16
N ILE A 169 12.67 11.38 19.49
CA ILE A 169 13.10 10.35 20.44
C ILE A 169 12.36 9.03 20.19
N LEU A 170 11.04 9.06 20.12
CA LEU A 170 10.24 7.84 19.97
C LEU A 170 10.36 7.25 18.55
N GLY A 171 10.43 8.09 17.52
CA GLY A 171 10.65 7.66 16.14
C GLY A 171 12.01 7.00 15.94
N PHE A 172 13.09 7.60 16.46
CA PHE A 172 14.42 6.98 16.46
C PHE A 172 14.46 5.71 17.29
N THR A 173 13.79 5.67 18.44
CA THR A 173 13.71 4.45 19.26
C THR A 173 13.03 3.32 18.49
N ALA A 174 11.88 3.58 17.87
CA ALA A 174 11.18 2.59 17.05
C ALA A 174 12.01 2.12 15.84
N LEU A 175 12.67 3.05 15.16
CA LEU A 175 13.54 2.74 14.03
C LEU A 175 14.76 1.93 14.46
N LEU A 176 15.37 2.25 15.60
CA LEU A 176 16.50 1.53 16.16
C LEU A 176 16.14 0.08 16.45
N ILE A 177 14.96 -0.17 17.05
CA ILE A 177 14.45 -1.52 17.27
C ILE A 177 14.32 -2.26 15.94
N VAL A 178 13.72 -1.64 14.91
CA VAL A 178 13.59 -2.24 13.58
C VAL A 178 14.96 -2.55 12.94
N VAL A 179 15.96 -1.68 13.12
CA VAL A 179 17.31 -1.89 12.60
C VAL A 179 18.02 -3.03 13.33
N ILE A 180 17.88 -3.12 14.66
CA ILE A 180 18.45 -4.22 15.46
C ILE A 180 17.87 -5.56 15.02
N PHE A 181 16.55 -5.65 14.84
CA PHE A 181 15.85 -6.85 14.40
C PHE A 181 15.70 -6.96 12.87
N TRP A 182 16.55 -6.24 12.11
CA TRP A 182 16.39 -6.15 10.65
C TRP A 182 16.49 -7.52 9.97
N LYS A 183 17.42 -8.36 10.41
CA LYS A 183 17.67 -9.68 9.80
C LYS A 183 16.48 -10.60 9.98
N GLU A 184 15.92 -10.60 11.18
CA GLU A 184 14.79 -11.42 11.59
C GLU A 184 13.50 -10.96 10.91
N ILE A 185 13.25 -9.65 10.87
CA ILE A 185 12.10 -9.06 10.20
C ILE A 185 12.15 -9.32 8.69
N ALA A 186 13.32 -9.14 8.06
CA ALA A 186 13.47 -9.38 6.63
C ALA A 186 13.28 -10.86 6.28
N LEU A 187 13.84 -11.78 7.07
CA LEU A 187 13.66 -13.22 6.86
C LEU A 187 12.19 -13.61 7.01
N PHE A 188 11.53 -13.18 8.09
CA PHE A 188 10.13 -13.49 8.35
C PHE A 188 9.18 -12.91 7.30
N ALA A 189 9.50 -11.75 6.71
CA ALA A 189 8.68 -11.13 5.67
C ALA A 189 8.69 -11.91 4.34
N PHE A 190 9.78 -12.61 4.01
CA PHE A 190 9.90 -13.36 2.75
C PHE A 190 9.68 -14.87 2.92
N ASP A 191 10.15 -15.44 4.02
CA ASP A 191 10.01 -16.86 4.32
C ASP A 191 9.64 -17.06 5.81
N PRO A 192 8.34 -17.00 6.15
CA PRO A 192 7.89 -17.22 7.52
C PRO A 192 8.09 -18.66 7.99
N VAL A 193 8.21 -19.63 7.09
CA VAL A 193 8.46 -21.04 7.43
C VAL A 193 9.95 -21.24 7.73
N GLY A 194 10.84 -20.71 6.88
CA GLY A 194 12.28 -20.70 7.10
C GLY A 194 12.69 -19.92 8.35
N ALA A 195 12.01 -18.81 8.66
CA ALA A 195 12.22 -18.08 9.92
C ALA A 195 11.89 -18.92 11.16
N GLN A 196 10.79 -19.69 11.12
CA GLN A 196 10.41 -20.59 12.20
C GLN A 196 11.38 -21.78 12.32
N ALA A 197 11.82 -22.34 11.20
CA ALA A 197 12.83 -23.40 11.19
C ALA A 197 14.20 -22.93 11.73
N ALA A 198 14.54 -21.65 11.54
CA ALA A 198 15.73 -21.02 12.11
C ALA A 198 15.62 -20.70 13.61
N GLY A 199 14.46 -21.00 14.25
CA GLY A 199 14.24 -20.81 15.68
C GLY A 199 13.66 -19.46 16.08
N PHE A 200 13.28 -18.60 15.12
CA PHE A 200 12.63 -17.33 15.43
C PHE A 200 11.13 -17.52 15.68
N SER A 201 10.62 -16.91 16.75
CA SER A 201 9.19 -16.91 17.02
C SER A 201 8.47 -15.88 16.15
N GLY A 202 7.65 -16.36 15.21
CA GLY A 202 6.88 -15.49 14.31
C GLY A 202 5.99 -14.50 15.07
N ASN A 203 5.36 -14.94 16.17
CA ASN A 203 4.49 -14.09 16.99
C ASN A 203 5.25 -12.92 17.63
N LEU A 204 6.49 -13.12 18.07
CA LEU A 204 7.31 -12.05 18.64
C LEU A 204 7.67 -11.01 17.58
N LEU A 205 8.07 -11.44 16.39
CA LEU A 205 8.41 -10.53 15.29
C LEU A 205 7.19 -9.73 14.83
N ILE A 206 6.02 -10.37 14.74
CA ILE A 206 4.76 -9.68 14.46
C ILE A 206 4.47 -8.64 15.55
N ALA A 207 4.63 -9.00 16.83
CA ALA A 207 4.40 -8.09 17.94
C ALA A 207 5.36 -6.90 17.90
N ILE A 208 6.66 -7.11 17.64
CA ILE A 208 7.67 -6.04 17.53
C ILE A 208 7.32 -5.09 16.38
N VAL A 209 7.04 -5.62 15.18
CA VAL A 209 6.68 -4.79 14.01
C VAL A 209 5.39 -4.02 14.28
N THR A 210 4.38 -4.68 14.84
CA THR A 210 3.09 -4.04 15.16
C THR A 210 3.28 -2.94 16.20
N LEU A 211 4.09 -3.18 17.24
CA LEU A 211 4.37 -2.18 18.27
C LEU A 211 5.11 -0.98 17.70
N CYS A 212 6.21 -1.19 16.96
CA CYS A 212 7.01 -0.10 16.40
C CYS A 212 6.19 0.75 15.42
N THR A 213 5.42 0.10 14.54
CA THR A 213 4.55 0.80 13.59
C THR A 213 3.42 1.53 14.30
N THR A 214 2.79 0.93 15.31
CA THR A 214 1.72 1.56 16.11
C THR A 214 2.23 2.82 16.80
N VAL A 215 3.37 2.73 17.49
CA VAL A 215 3.99 3.87 18.16
C VAL A 215 4.29 4.98 17.15
N GLY A 216 4.94 4.64 16.02
CA GLY A 216 5.25 5.61 14.96
C GLY A 216 4.01 6.29 14.38
N ILE A 217 2.93 5.54 14.16
CA ILE A 217 1.66 6.07 13.66
C ILE A 217 1.02 7.00 14.69
N VAL A 218 0.86 6.56 15.94
CA VAL A 218 0.19 7.33 16.99
C VAL A 218 0.85 8.69 17.22
N ILE A 219 2.19 8.74 17.22
CA ILE A 219 2.94 9.98 17.43
C ILE A 219 2.78 10.93 16.23
N GLY A 220 2.77 10.37 15.01
CA GLY A 220 2.52 11.13 13.80
C GLY A 220 1.08 11.66 13.72
N VAL A 221 0.09 10.87 14.13
CA VAL A 221 -1.33 11.26 14.19
C VAL A 221 -1.52 12.55 15.00
N LYS A 222 -0.93 12.62 16.20
CA LYS A 222 -1.00 13.84 17.02
C LYS A 222 -0.39 15.06 16.32
N SER A 223 0.71 14.85 15.60
CA SER A 223 1.50 15.94 15.01
C SER A 223 0.84 16.51 13.75
N VAL A 224 0.44 15.66 12.82
CA VAL A 224 -0.02 16.05 11.47
C VAL A 224 -1.46 15.65 11.17
N GLY A 225 -2.10 14.86 12.04
CA GLY A 225 -3.46 14.38 11.88
C GLY A 225 -3.55 12.99 11.29
N VAL A 226 -4.69 12.30 11.55
CA VAL A 226 -4.93 10.91 11.14
C VAL A 226 -4.82 10.73 9.63
N VAL A 227 -5.49 11.58 8.85
CA VAL A 227 -5.57 11.45 7.39
C VAL A 227 -4.18 11.59 6.74
N LEU A 228 -3.42 12.60 7.14
CA LEU A 228 -2.07 12.79 6.62
C LEU A 228 -1.13 11.68 7.09
N MET A 229 -1.30 11.16 8.30
CA MET A 229 -0.48 10.06 8.80
C MET A 229 -0.64 8.78 7.97
N VAL A 230 -1.88 8.43 7.60
CA VAL A 230 -2.15 7.28 6.72
C VAL A 230 -1.51 7.50 5.34
N ALA A 231 -1.61 8.71 4.79
CA ALA A 231 -0.94 9.06 3.53
C ALA A 231 0.59 8.89 3.63
N PHE A 232 1.21 9.35 4.72
CA PHE A 232 2.65 9.18 4.95
C PHE A 232 3.07 7.72 5.17
N ALA A 233 2.22 6.88 5.74
CA ALA A 233 2.53 5.46 5.93
C ALA A 233 2.48 4.67 4.61
N ILE A 234 1.56 5.00 3.71
CA ILE A 234 1.26 4.19 2.52
C ILE A 234 1.93 4.74 1.26
N ILE A 235 1.78 6.04 0.98
CA ILE A 235 2.16 6.63 -0.31
C ILE A 235 3.67 6.61 -0.57
N PRO A 236 4.55 7.02 0.37
CA PRO A 236 5.99 6.97 0.15
C PRO A 236 6.51 5.55 -0.09
N ALA A 237 5.98 4.55 0.61
CA ALA A 237 6.35 3.16 0.42
C ALA A 237 5.91 2.64 -0.97
N ALA A 238 4.70 2.98 -1.39
CA ALA A 238 4.20 2.64 -2.72
C ALA A 238 5.00 3.32 -3.84
N ALA A 239 5.40 4.58 -3.64
CA ALA A 239 6.24 5.32 -4.57
C ALA A 239 7.65 4.71 -4.64
N ALA A 240 8.32 4.49 -3.50
CA ALA A 240 9.65 3.90 -3.41
C ALA A 240 9.72 2.50 -4.04
N ARG A 241 8.67 1.66 -3.89
CA ARG A 241 8.63 0.32 -4.48
C ARG A 241 8.71 0.33 -6.00
N GLN A 242 8.35 1.43 -6.66
CA GLN A 242 8.47 1.55 -8.11
C GLN A 242 9.91 1.70 -8.59
N TRP A 243 10.83 2.10 -7.71
CA TRP A 243 12.23 2.40 -8.05
C TRP A 243 13.20 1.31 -7.61
N THR A 244 12.86 0.51 -6.59
CA THR A 244 13.76 -0.51 -6.05
C THR A 244 13.03 -1.80 -5.69
N ASP A 245 13.69 -2.92 -5.97
CA ASP A 245 13.27 -4.24 -5.50
C ASP A 245 13.98 -4.65 -4.19
N HIS A 246 15.08 -3.98 -3.81
CA HIS A 246 15.84 -4.23 -2.57
C HIS A 246 15.17 -3.60 -1.34
N LEU A 247 14.96 -4.40 -0.27
CA LEU A 247 14.32 -3.94 0.96
C LEU A 247 15.05 -2.79 1.67
N PRO A 248 16.37 -2.82 1.93
CA PRO A 248 17.02 -1.71 2.66
C PRO A 248 16.87 -0.38 1.92
N MET A 249 17.01 -0.42 0.59
CA MET A 249 16.86 0.75 -0.26
C MET A 249 15.40 1.24 -0.30
N LEU A 250 14.42 0.33 -0.21
CA LEU A 250 13.00 0.68 -0.12
C LEU A 250 12.73 1.55 1.11
N PHE A 251 13.29 1.18 2.27
CA PHE A 251 13.06 1.89 3.53
C PHE A 251 13.66 3.29 3.46
N LEU A 252 14.91 3.39 3.00
CA LEU A 252 15.60 4.67 2.87
C LEU A 252 14.88 5.60 1.88
N LEU A 253 14.47 5.08 0.71
CA LEU A 253 13.71 5.85 -0.27
C LEU A 253 12.33 6.26 0.24
N ALA A 254 11.60 5.38 0.91
CA ALA A 254 10.29 5.70 1.47
C ALA A 254 10.40 6.79 2.54
N GLY A 255 11.41 6.71 3.42
CA GLY A 255 11.72 7.76 4.38
C GLY A 255 12.10 9.08 3.72
N ALA A 256 12.98 9.04 2.72
CA ALA A 256 13.41 10.23 2.00
C ALA A 256 12.24 10.92 1.25
N ILE A 257 11.40 10.14 0.56
CA ILE A 257 10.21 10.65 -0.13
C ILE A 257 9.23 11.28 0.87
N GLY A 258 8.99 10.62 2.01
CA GLY A 258 8.14 11.15 3.07
C GLY A 258 8.69 12.46 3.66
N ALA A 259 9.98 12.50 3.97
CA ALA A 259 10.69 13.67 4.49
C ALA A 259 10.63 14.86 3.51
N LEU A 260 11.00 14.62 2.24
CA LEU A 260 11.02 15.64 1.20
C LEU A 260 9.61 16.18 0.92
N SER A 261 8.61 15.30 0.86
CA SER A 261 7.22 15.71 0.64
C SER A 261 6.65 16.50 1.81
N GLY A 262 6.99 16.11 3.05
CA GLY A 262 6.61 16.85 4.26
C GLY A 262 7.26 18.23 4.33
N GLY A 263 8.56 18.33 4.05
CA GLY A 263 9.29 19.60 4.02
C GLY A 263 8.81 20.54 2.90
N PHE A 264 8.74 20.02 1.67
CA PHE A 264 8.29 20.81 0.52
C PHE A 264 6.81 21.20 0.63
N GLY A 265 5.96 20.29 1.12
CA GLY A 265 4.54 20.56 1.28
C GLY A 265 4.20 21.51 2.41
N SER A 266 4.95 21.49 3.52
CA SER A 266 4.79 22.49 4.57
C SER A 266 5.25 23.88 4.11
N TYR A 267 6.36 23.97 3.37
CA TYR A 267 6.81 25.22 2.76
C TYR A 267 5.78 25.79 1.77
N LEU A 268 5.25 24.95 0.88
CA LEU A 268 4.25 25.37 -0.11
C LEU A 268 2.94 25.80 0.56
N ALA A 269 2.48 25.07 1.59
CA ALA A 269 1.27 25.41 2.32
C ALA A 269 1.35 26.79 2.98
N VAL A 270 2.50 27.12 3.58
CA VAL A 270 2.76 28.42 4.19
C VAL A 270 2.85 29.52 3.14
N SER A 271 3.53 29.25 2.01
CA SER A 271 3.69 30.23 0.93
C SER A 271 2.36 30.60 0.27
N ILE A 272 1.40 29.67 0.19
CA ILE A 272 0.06 29.92 -0.35
C ILE A 272 -0.84 30.68 0.67
N GLY A 273 -0.51 30.66 1.96
CA GLY A 273 -1.03 31.56 2.98
C GLY A 273 -2.48 31.36 3.44
N LYS A 274 -3.23 30.40 2.90
CA LYS A 274 -4.66 30.15 3.25
C LYS A 274 -5.10 28.68 3.19
N VAL A 275 -4.15 27.74 3.13
CA VAL A 275 -4.44 26.32 2.95
C VAL A 275 -3.99 25.50 4.15
N PRO A 276 -4.78 24.50 4.62
CA PRO A 276 -4.33 23.59 5.66
C PRO A 276 -3.11 22.79 5.16
N THR A 277 -2.10 22.65 6.00
CA THR A 277 -0.81 22.00 5.63
C THR A 277 -0.98 20.52 5.30
N GLY A 278 -1.88 19.83 6.01
CA GLY A 278 -2.17 18.41 5.82
C GLY A 278 -2.52 18.03 4.37
N PRO A 279 -3.65 18.53 3.83
CA PRO A 279 -4.08 18.29 2.46
C PRO A 279 -3.04 18.65 1.39
N VAL A 280 -2.29 19.74 1.57
CA VAL A 280 -1.22 20.14 0.63
C VAL A 280 -0.13 19.08 0.54
N ILE A 281 0.31 18.55 1.69
CA ILE A 281 1.31 17.47 1.72
C ILE A 281 0.74 16.20 1.06
N VAL A 282 -0.54 15.86 1.29
CA VAL A 282 -1.18 14.71 0.62
C VAL A 282 -1.16 14.87 -0.90
N VAL A 283 -1.51 16.05 -1.43
CA VAL A 283 -1.48 16.31 -2.87
C VAL A 283 -0.07 16.15 -3.43
N ILE A 284 0.96 16.61 -2.73
CA ILE A 284 2.37 16.45 -3.14
C ILE A 284 2.77 14.97 -3.11
N LEU A 285 2.43 14.24 -2.06
CA LEU A 285 2.66 12.80 -1.98
C LEU A 285 1.99 12.06 -3.15
N SER A 286 0.72 12.37 -3.44
CA SER A 286 0.00 11.80 -4.57
C SER A 286 0.64 12.15 -5.91
N LEU A 287 1.15 13.37 -6.08
CA LEU A 287 1.89 13.79 -7.28
C LEU A 287 3.19 12.98 -7.42
N VAL A 288 3.97 12.84 -6.34
CA VAL A 288 5.21 12.05 -6.33
C VAL A 288 4.94 10.58 -6.65
N LEU A 289 3.85 10.01 -6.13
CA LEU A 289 3.42 8.66 -6.48
C LEU A 289 3.01 8.56 -7.95
N ALA A 290 2.22 9.50 -8.47
CA ALA A 290 1.81 9.51 -9.87
C ALA A 290 3.02 9.58 -10.81
N ILE A 291 3.99 10.47 -10.51
CA ILE A 291 5.27 10.56 -11.23
C ILE A 291 6.01 9.23 -11.14
N SER A 292 6.13 8.65 -9.94
CA SER A 292 6.81 7.36 -9.74
C SER A 292 6.17 6.21 -10.55
N LEU A 293 4.84 6.18 -10.66
CA LEU A 293 4.11 5.17 -11.44
C LEU A 293 4.29 5.34 -12.96
N VAL A 294 4.42 6.58 -13.44
CA VAL A 294 4.61 6.87 -14.87
C VAL A 294 6.06 6.60 -15.30
N PHE A 295 7.03 7.05 -14.50
CA PHE A 295 8.45 7.01 -14.85
C PHE A 295 9.19 5.74 -14.36
N SER A 296 8.52 4.82 -13.67
CA SER A 296 9.15 3.60 -13.17
C SER A 296 9.77 2.73 -14.29
N PRO A 297 11.08 2.40 -14.21
CA PRO A 297 11.75 1.62 -15.25
C PRO A 297 11.26 0.16 -15.33
N HIS A 298 10.91 -0.45 -14.20
CA HIS A 298 10.59 -1.89 -14.13
C HIS A 298 9.08 -2.19 -14.01
N ARG A 299 8.29 -1.22 -13.54
CA ARG A 299 6.85 -1.39 -13.26
C ARG A 299 5.96 -0.31 -13.88
N SER A 300 6.47 0.55 -14.77
CA SER A 300 5.62 1.58 -15.37
C SER A 300 4.45 0.96 -16.12
N LEU A 301 3.28 1.54 -15.89
CA LEU A 301 2.04 1.17 -16.58
C LEU A 301 2.18 1.33 -18.11
N LEU A 302 3.03 2.26 -18.55
CA LEU A 302 3.36 2.50 -19.95
C LEU A 302 4.24 1.38 -20.52
N ALA A 303 5.31 0.97 -19.82
CA ALA A 303 6.13 -0.16 -20.26
C ALA A 303 5.36 -1.48 -20.24
N TYR A 304 4.48 -1.70 -19.25
CA TYR A 304 3.61 -2.88 -19.22
C TYR A 304 2.63 -2.90 -20.40
N ARG A 305 1.94 -1.77 -20.67
CA ARG A 305 1.04 -1.66 -21.83
C ARG A 305 1.79 -1.87 -23.16
N TYR A 306 3.01 -1.35 -23.28
CA TYR A 306 3.83 -1.51 -24.47
C TYR A 306 4.30 -2.96 -24.67
N ARG A 307 4.83 -3.60 -23.62
CA ARG A 307 5.25 -5.01 -23.66
C ARG A 307 4.09 -5.96 -23.92
N ARG A 308 2.91 -5.71 -23.31
CA ARG A 308 1.70 -6.52 -23.54
C ARG A 308 1.21 -6.41 -24.98
N ARG A 309 1.23 -5.21 -25.58
CA ARG A 309 0.87 -5.05 -27.00
C ARG A 309 1.81 -5.80 -27.93
N ARG A 310 3.13 -5.73 -27.70
CA ARG A 310 4.12 -6.51 -28.46
C ARG A 310 3.93 -8.01 -28.28
N HIS A 311 3.68 -8.48 -27.05
CA HIS A 311 3.46 -9.91 -26.81
C HIS A 311 2.20 -10.43 -27.51
N ILE A 312 1.10 -9.65 -27.53
CA ILE A 312 -0.11 -10.02 -28.27
C ILE A 312 0.15 -10.02 -29.78
N GLN A 313 0.95 -9.09 -30.31
CA GLN A 313 1.33 -9.07 -31.72
C GLN A 313 2.18 -10.28 -32.10
N ASN A 314 3.15 -10.65 -31.27
CA ASN A 314 3.97 -11.83 -31.51
C ASN A 314 3.13 -13.11 -31.50
N LEU A 315 2.18 -13.25 -30.57
CA LEU A 315 1.27 -14.40 -30.55
C LEU A 315 0.39 -14.49 -31.80
N LYS A 316 -0.04 -13.33 -32.35
CA LYS A 316 -0.80 -13.31 -33.60
C LYS A 316 0.07 -13.75 -34.79
N HIS A 317 1.29 -13.24 -34.90
CA HIS A 317 2.23 -13.68 -35.93
C HIS A 317 2.55 -15.18 -35.80
N GLU A 318 2.76 -15.68 -34.58
CA GLU A 318 3.04 -17.10 -34.34
C GLU A 318 1.82 -17.99 -34.65
N GLN A 319 0.59 -17.50 -34.46
CA GLN A 319 -0.64 -18.18 -34.90
C GLN A 319 -0.81 -18.16 -36.42
N GLU A 320 -0.53 -17.04 -37.08
CA GLU A 320 -0.56 -16.91 -38.55
C GLU A 320 0.47 -17.82 -39.21
N ASP A 321 1.70 -17.84 -38.69
CA ASP A 321 2.77 -18.73 -39.16
C ASP A 321 2.38 -20.20 -38.97
N ASN A 322 1.89 -20.59 -37.78
CA ASN A 322 1.43 -21.96 -37.54
C ASN A 322 0.24 -22.36 -38.42
N ALA A 323 -0.69 -21.45 -38.71
CA ALA A 323 -1.80 -21.71 -39.62
C ALA A 323 -1.31 -21.91 -41.07
N SER A 324 -0.33 -21.12 -41.51
CA SER A 324 0.27 -21.27 -42.84
C SER A 324 1.03 -22.59 -43.00
N LEU A 325 1.75 -23.04 -41.95
CA LEU A 325 2.43 -24.32 -41.90
C LEU A 325 1.43 -25.50 -41.91
N ALA A 326 0.35 -25.39 -41.14
CA ALA A 326 -0.72 -26.39 -41.12
C ALA A 326 -1.39 -26.52 -42.50
N GLN A 327 -1.66 -25.39 -43.16
CA GLN A 327 -2.21 -25.38 -44.51
C GLN A 327 -1.22 -25.96 -45.52
N GLY A 328 0.05 -25.57 -45.47
CA GLY A 328 1.10 -26.12 -46.33
C GLY A 328 1.31 -27.63 -46.16
N ASN A 329 1.21 -28.13 -44.92
CA ASN A 329 1.26 -29.56 -44.63
C ASN A 329 0.01 -30.29 -45.14
N SER A 330 -1.18 -29.70 -44.99
CA SER A 330 -2.43 -30.23 -45.56
C SER A 330 -2.38 -30.31 -47.08
N TRP A 331 -1.88 -29.27 -47.76
CA TRP A 331 -1.65 -29.30 -49.22
C TRP A 331 -0.66 -30.40 -49.61
N LYS A 332 0.44 -30.56 -48.85
CA LYS A 332 1.39 -31.65 -49.06
C LYS A 332 0.72 -33.02 -48.93
N GLU A 333 -0.02 -33.25 -47.85
CA GLU A 333 -0.74 -34.50 -47.58
C GLU A 333 -1.78 -34.82 -48.66
N GLN A 334 -2.48 -33.80 -49.15
CA GLN A 334 -3.48 -33.95 -50.21
C GLN A 334 -2.83 -34.16 -51.58
N SER A 335 -1.66 -33.59 -51.83
CA SER A 335 -0.88 -33.79 -53.06
C SER A 335 -0.16 -35.14 -53.13
N THR A 336 0.15 -35.76 -51.99
CA THR A 336 0.76 -37.09 -51.93
C THR A 336 -0.26 -38.22 -51.79
N ASN A 337 -1.54 -37.90 -51.58
CA ASN A 337 -2.62 -38.88 -51.47
C ASN A 337 -3.07 -39.38 -52.86
N PRO A 338 -2.83 -40.67 -53.21
CA PRO A 338 -3.11 -41.20 -54.54
C PRO A 338 -4.59 -41.13 -54.94
N ALA A 339 -5.53 -41.14 -53.98
CA ALA A 339 -6.97 -41.01 -54.24
C ALA A 339 -7.38 -39.58 -54.66
N ALA A 340 -6.70 -38.55 -54.13
CA ALA A 340 -6.97 -37.15 -54.48
C ALA A 340 -6.40 -36.80 -55.87
N ILE A 341 -5.24 -37.35 -56.21
CA ILE A 341 -4.61 -37.21 -57.55
C ILE A 341 -5.49 -37.87 -58.64
N ALA A 342 -6.05 -39.05 -58.35
CA ALA A 342 -6.92 -39.78 -59.28
C ALA A 342 -8.20 -39.01 -59.65
N ASN A 343 -8.82 -38.31 -58.69
CA ASN A 343 -10.01 -37.49 -58.94
C ASN A 343 -9.70 -36.20 -59.70
N HIS A 344 -8.52 -35.60 -59.50
CA HIS A 344 -8.13 -34.35 -60.17
C HIS A 344 -7.73 -34.52 -61.63
N LEU A 345 -7.26 -35.71 -62.03
CA LEU A 345 -6.86 -36.04 -63.40
C LEU A 345 -8.01 -36.52 -64.29
N CYS A 346 -9.27 -36.45 -63.82
CA CYS A 346 -10.45 -36.94 -64.54
C CYS A 346 -10.27 -38.34 -65.12
N PHE A 347 -9.58 -39.23 -64.40
CA PHE A 347 -9.60 -40.64 -64.76
C PHE A 347 -10.98 -41.18 -64.42
N SER A 348 -11.80 -41.44 -65.44
CA SER A 348 -13.03 -42.22 -65.26
C SER A 348 -12.65 -43.55 -64.61
N PRO A 349 -13.34 -44.04 -63.58
CA PRO A 349 -13.01 -45.31 -62.95
C PRO A 349 -13.38 -46.42 -63.94
N THR A 350 -12.46 -46.78 -64.83
CA THR A 350 -12.47 -48.11 -65.41
C THR A 350 -12.15 -49.05 -64.26
N LYS A 351 -13.16 -49.83 -63.88
CA LYS A 351 -13.09 -50.96 -62.94
C LYS A 351 -11.68 -51.56 -62.94
N VAL A 352 -10.97 -51.35 -61.85
CA VAL A 352 -9.83 -52.21 -61.51
C VAL A 352 -10.46 -53.51 -61.03
N GLU A 353 -10.38 -54.54 -61.87
CA GLU A 353 -10.79 -55.89 -61.53
C GLU A 353 -10.05 -56.36 -60.28
N GLU A 354 -10.82 -56.95 -59.37
CA GLU A 354 -10.33 -57.69 -58.22
C GLU A 354 -9.42 -58.83 -58.69
N GLY A 355 -8.11 -58.68 -58.47
CA GLY A 355 -7.11 -59.74 -58.63
C GLY A 355 -6.27 -59.81 -57.37
N GLY A 356 -6.57 -60.79 -56.51
CA GLY A 356 -6.09 -60.84 -55.13
C GLY A 356 -4.59 -61.08 -54.92
N THR A 357 -4.12 -60.75 -53.71
CA THR A 357 -3.57 -61.71 -52.75
C THR A 357 -3.34 -61.01 -51.39
N PRO A 358 -3.39 -61.76 -50.27
CA PRO A 358 -3.57 -61.19 -48.93
C PRO A 358 -2.25 -61.09 -48.17
N TYR A 359 -1.91 -59.92 -47.60
CA TYR A 359 -0.94 -59.87 -46.50
C TYR A 359 -1.32 -58.85 -45.42
N ALA A 360 -1.65 -59.44 -44.26
CA ALA A 360 -1.27 -59.06 -42.90
C ALA A 360 -1.78 -57.74 -42.30
N VAL A 361 -2.82 -57.92 -41.48
CA VAL A 361 -3.09 -57.15 -40.26
C VAL A 361 -1.86 -57.18 -39.33
N VAL A 362 -1.42 -56.02 -38.85
CA VAL A 362 -0.88 -55.88 -37.49
C VAL A 362 -1.58 -54.69 -36.84
N GLN A 363 -2.34 -54.99 -35.80
CA GLN A 363 -2.99 -54.07 -34.89
C GLN A 363 -2.18 -54.05 -33.59
N SER A 364 -1.71 -52.88 -33.17
CA SER A 364 -1.43 -52.55 -31.76
C SER A 364 -1.81 -51.07 -31.58
N ALA A 365 -2.91 -50.72 -30.90
CA ALA A 365 -3.18 -50.78 -29.46
C ALA A 365 -2.23 -49.89 -28.64
N GLY A 366 -2.76 -48.78 -28.12
CA GLY A 366 -2.13 -47.91 -27.11
C GLY A 366 -2.63 -46.46 -27.22
N THR A 367 -3.77 -46.09 -26.59
CA THR A 367 -3.85 -45.31 -25.32
C THR A 367 -3.50 -43.82 -25.49
N LEU A 368 -4.33 -42.81 -25.16
CA LEU A 368 -5.42 -42.70 -24.20
C LEU A 368 -6.33 -41.52 -24.57
N SER A 369 -7.63 -41.74 -24.37
CA SER A 369 -8.65 -40.71 -24.17
C SER A 369 -8.33 -39.90 -22.90
N HIS A 370 -8.33 -38.56 -23.00
CA HIS A 370 -8.78 -37.74 -21.88
C HIS A 370 -9.62 -36.57 -22.40
N LYS A 371 -10.93 -36.72 -22.20
CA LYS A 371 -11.92 -35.66 -22.15
C LYS A 371 -11.59 -34.78 -20.93
N SER A 372 -11.36 -33.49 -21.11
CA SER A 372 -11.74 -32.46 -20.12
C SER A 372 -12.01 -31.17 -20.91
N GLN A 373 -13.27 -30.82 -21.16
CA GLN A 373 -13.97 -29.85 -20.31
C GLN A 373 -13.03 -28.71 -19.89
N LEU A 374 -12.98 -27.68 -20.72
CA LEU A 374 -12.55 -26.34 -20.32
C LEU A 374 -13.69 -25.42 -20.67
N ASP A 375 -14.47 -25.13 -19.64
CA ASP A 375 -15.38 -23.99 -19.54
C ASP A 375 -15.31 -23.52 -18.07
N PRO A 376 -15.69 -22.28 -17.76
CA PRO A 376 -14.76 -21.17 -17.56
C PRO A 376 -14.60 -20.79 -16.07
N GLU A 377 -13.75 -19.80 -15.83
CA GLU A 377 -13.58 -19.02 -14.60
C GLU A 377 -12.76 -19.62 -13.43
N VAL A 378 -12.14 -18.66 -12.73
CA VAL A 378 -11.52 -18.73 -11.39
C VAL A 378 -10.07 -19.26 -11.39
N ASN A 379 -9.03 -18.43 -11.28
CA ASN A 379 -8.75 -17.71 -10.04
C ASN A 379 -7.90 -16.43 -10.25
N LEU A 380 -8.57 -15.28 -10.14
CA LEU A 380 -8.04 -14.04 -9.61
C LEU A 380 -8.89 -13.77 -8.36
N LYS A 381 -8.38 -14.11 -7.18
CA LYS A 381 -8.67 -13.46 -5.89
C LYS A 381 -7.67 -13.91 -4.84
#